data_AF-A0A1B6MLK3-F1
#
_entry.id   AF-A0A1B6MLK3-F1
#
_cell.length_a   1.000
_cell.length_b   1.000
_cell.length_c   1.000
_cell.angle_alpha   90.00
_cell.angle_beta   90.00
_cell.angle_gamma   90.00
#
_symmetry.space_group_name_H-M   'P 1'
#
loop_
_entity.id
_entity.type
_entity.pdbx_description
1 polymer ?
#
loop_
_entity_poly.entity_id
_entity_poly.type
_entity_poly.pdbx_seq_one_letter_code
_entity_poly.pdbx_strand_id
1 'polypeptide(L)'
;LMGQALCELLKTPDRCRDALRVTLHLVEKSLQRIHRGQKNAMYTTQKSIENKVGHVNGWKELLQSVGFRFEPAANGIPSSVFFPQSDPEERLTQCSASLQALLGLTSTTLAALSKLMSNIEVADDIIAVIRLVIGQFTMKNVETESIEIPISVKLWRVPGVHELLASLGFDLMEVGQDEVTLRTGKQANRRSIQFVLQALLALFDTQEAPKSLSLASSSSMES
;
A
#
# COMPACT_ATOMS: atom_id res chain seq x y z
N LEU A 1 -5.61 12.72 4.75
CA LEU A 1 -5.34 12.19 6.11
C LEU A 1 -4.81 10.76 6.08
N MET A 2 -5.52 9.81 5.43
CA MET A 2 -5.08 8.41 5.33
C MET A 2 -3.71 8.24 4.65
N GLY A 3 -3.49 8.85 3.48
CA GLY A 3 -2.23 8.73 2.74
C GLY A 3 -1.02 9.23 3.54
N GLN A 4 -1.15 10.39 4.21
CA GLN A 4 -0.11 10.89 5.11
C GLN A 4 0.22 9.91 6.25
N ALA A 5 -0.80 9.29 6.85
CA ALA A 5 -0.58 8.32 7.92
C ALA A 5 0.12 7.04 7.42
N LEU A 6 -0.19 6.60 6.20
CA LEU A 6 0.52 5.51 5.52
C LEU A 6 1.97 5.90 5.21
N CYS A 7 2.21 7.13 4.76
CA CYS A 7 3.56 7.68 4.62
C CYS A 7 4.33 7.62 5.94
N GLU A 8 3.76 8.10 7.05
CA GLU A 8 4.42 8.03 8.37
C GLU A 8 4.78 6.59 8.78
N LEU A 9 3.92 5.61 8.51
CA LEU A 9 4.19 4.19 8.76
C LEU A 9 5.42 3.69 7.97
N LEU A 10 5.58 4.13 6.72
CA LEU A 10 6.63 3.67 5.81
C LEU A 10 7.98 4.37 5.99
N LYS A 11 8.10 5.35 6.89
CA LYS A 11 9.39 6.00 7.20
C LYS A 11 10.43 5.04 7.80
N THR A 12 9.99 3.94 8.42
CA THR A 12 10.86 2.88 8.95
C THR A 12 10.52 1.55 8.28
N PRO A 13 10.88 1.34 7.01
CA PRO A 13 10.43 0.19 6.20
C PRO A 13 10.88 -1.17 6.75
N ASP A 14 11.96 -1.19 7.55
CA ASP A 14 12.47 -2.35 8.27
C ASP A 14 11.59 -2.77 9.46
N ARG A 15 10.79 -1.86 10.01
CA ARG A 15 10.00 -2.07 11.24
C ARG A 15 8.49 -1.91 11.04
N CYS A 16 8.06 -1.35 9.92
CA CYS A 16 6.66 -0.98 9.70
C CYS A 16 5.71 -2.18 9.54
N ARG A 17 6.22 -3.37 9.19
CA ARG A 17 5.37 -4.53 8.84
C ARG A 17 4.44 -4.96 9.98
N ASP A 18 4.92 -4.95 11.22
CA ASP A 18 4.07 -5.34 12.35
C ASP A 18 3.02 -4.27 12.65
N ALA A 19 3.36 -2.99 12.52
CA ALA A 19 2.39 -1.90 12.61
C ALA A 19 1.31 -1.99 11.52
N LEU A 20 1.70 -2.30 10.28
CA LEU A 20 0.77 -2.54 9.16
C LEU A 20 -0.16 -3.73 9.45
N ARG A 21 0.38 -4.88 9.93
CA ARG A 21 -0.42 -6.07 10.28
C ARG A 21 -1.40 -5.80 11.41
N VAL A 22 -0.96 -5.13 12.47
CA VAL A 22 -1.82 -4.78 13.60
C VAL A 22 -2.94 -3.85 13.14
N THR A 23 -2.61 -2.83 12.35
CA THR A 23 -3.61 -1.89 11.83
C THR A 23 -4.61 -2.59 10.91
N LEU A 24 -4.13 -3.43 9.99
CA LEU A 24 -4.99 -4.24 9.11
C LEU A 24 -5.94 -5.12 9.92
N HIS A 25 -5.41 -5.82 10.93
CA HIS A 25 -6.21 -6.69 11.80
C HIS A 25 -7.35 -5.92 12.48
N LEU A 26 -7.10 -4.72 12.99
CA LEU A 26 -8.14 -3.90 13.63
C LEU A 26 -9.19 -3.44 12.62
N VAL A 27 -8.76 -2.99 11.43
CA VAL A 27 -9.64 -2.56 10.33
C VAL A 27 -10.52 -3.72 9.86
N GLU A 28 -9.95 -4.88 9.54
CA GLU A 28 -10.68 -6.07 9.10
C GLU A 28 -11.65 -6.57 10.18
N LYS A 29 -11.24 -6.53 11.45
CA LYS A 29 -12.13 -6.87 12.56
C LYS A 29 -13.32 -5.92 12.64
N SER A 30 -13.13 -4.63 12.36
CA SER A 30 -14.23 -3.65 12.31
C SER A 30 -15.18 -3.97 11.16
N LEU A 31 -14.65 -4.19 9.95
CA LEU A 31 -15.43 -4.57 8.77
C LEU A 31 -16.24 -5.85 9.01
N GLN A 32 -15.62 -6.88 9.60
CA GLN A 32 -16.30 -8.13 9.93
C GLN A 32 -17.49 -7.91 10.87
N ARG A 33 -17.35 -7.04 11.87
CA ARG A 33 -18.45 -6.70 12.80
C ARG A 33 -19.58 -5.96 12.11
N ILE A 34 -19.24 -4.99 11.27
CA ILE A 34 -20.19 -4.19 10.48
C ILE A 34 -21.00 -5.10 9.55
N HIS A 35 -20.32 -5.99 8.79
CA HIS A 35 -20.99 -6.95 7.90
C HIS A 35 -21.87 -7.96 8.64
N ARG A 36 -21.55 -8.28 9.90
CA ARG A 36 -22.37 -9.14 10.77
C ARG A 36 -23.49 -8.38 11.50
N GLY A 37 -23.64 -7.08 11.27
CA GLY A 37 -24.66 -6.24 11.92
C GLY A 37 -24.45 -6.06 13.43
N GLN A 38 -23.22 -6.22 13.94
CA GLN A 38 -22.94 -6.14 15.37
C GLN A 38 -22.89 -4.69 15.85
N LYS A 39 -23.94 -4.24 16.55
CA LYS A 39 -24.10 -2.84 17.00
C LYS A 39 -23.55 -2.54 18.39
N ASN A 40 -23.13 -3.55 19.16
CA ASN A 40 -22.55 -3.31 20.48
C ASN A 40 -21.18 -2.61 20.36
N ALA A 41 -20.90 -1.67 21.26
CA ALA A 41 -19.60 -1.01 21.32
C ALA A 41 -18.49 -2.02 21.60
N MET A 42 -17.36 -1.87 20.92
CA MET A 42 -16.17 -2.69 21.11
C MET A 42 -14.96 -1.77 21.22
N TYR A 43 -14.04 -2.11 22.12
CA TYR A 43 -12.80 -1.37 22.31
C TYR A 43 -11.63 -2.32 22.59
N THR A 44 -10.43 -1.79 22.42
CA THR A 44 -9.18 -2.37 22.94
C THR A 44 -8.40 -1.27 23.67
N THR A 45 -7.42 -1.62 24.49
CA THR A 45 -6.60 -0.59 25.16
C THR A 45 -5.57 -0.03 24.18
N GLN A 46 -5.29 1.27 24.26
CA GLN A 46 -4.25 1.90 23.45
C GLN A 46 -2.89 1.23 23.70
N LYS A 47 -2.58 0.92 24.96
CA LYS A 47 -1.36 0.22 25.38
C LYS A 47 -1.18 -1.15 24.71
N SER A 48 -2.27 -1.89 24.48
CA SER A 48 -2.19 -3.20 23.79
C SER A 48 -1.81 -3.07 22.32
N ILE A 49 -2.16 -1.95 21.68
CA ILE A 49 -1.76 -1.65 20.30
C ILE A 49 -0.30 -1.20 20.29
N GLU A 50 0.06 -0.24 21.14
CA GLU A 50 1.43 0.29 21.30
C GLU A 50 2.46 -0.84 21.51
N ASN A 51 2.14 -1.80 22.37
CA ASN A 51 3.01 -2.96 22.62
C ASN A 51 3.28 -3.82 21.37
N LYS A 52 2.41 -3.79 20.37
CA LYS A 52 2.55 -4.59 19.14
C LYS A 52 3.14 -3.80 17.96
N VAL A 53 2.82 -2.51 17.86
CA VAL A 53 3.31 -1.64 16.77
C VAL A 53 4.70 -1.08 17.05
N GLY A 54 5.15 -1.12 18.31
CA GLY A 54 6.46 -0.63 18.72
C GLY A 54 6.61 0.88 18.54
N HIS A 55 7.77 1.32 18.07
CA HIS A 55 8.12 2.74 17.89
C HIS A 55 7.74 3.30 16.50
N VAL A 56 6.92 2.59 15.74
CA VAL A 56 6.48 3.04 14.42
C VAL A 56 5.40 4.13 14.59
N ASN A 57 5.49 5.21 13.82
CA ASN A 57 4.52 6.31 13.84
C ASN A 57 3.42 6.11 12.78
N GLY A 58 2.36 6.93 12.80
CA GLY A 58 1.31 6.96 11.77
C GLY A 58 0.16 5.97 11.95
N TRP A 59 0.34 4.87 12.70
CA TRP A 59 -0.75 3.89 12.93
C TRP A 59 -1.96 4.50 13.63
N LYS A 60 -1.74 5.45 14.55
CA LYS A 60 -2.81 6.10 15.31
C LYS A 60 -3.65 7.00 14.41
N GLU A 61 -2.97 7.86 13.65
CA GLU A 61 -3.58 8.77 12.67
C GLU A 61 -4.31 7.98 11.58
N LEU A 62 -3.77 6.84 11.17
CA LEU A 62 -4.39 5.94 10.21
C LEU A 62 -5.73 5.40 10.75
N LEU A 63 -5.73 4.83 11.95
CA LEU A 63 -6.94 4.34 12.60
C LEU A 63 -7.98 5.46 12.80
N GLN A 64 -7.55 6.65 13.25
CA GLN A 64 -8.46 7.80 13.39
C GLN A 64 -9.07 8.21 12.04
N SER A 65 -8.29 8.18 10.96
CA SER A 65 -8.76 8.58 9.62
C SER A 65 -9.89 7.69 9.07
N VAL A 66 -10.01 6.46 9.59
CA VAL A 66 -11.04 5.48 9.20
C VAL A 66 -12.09 5.26 10.29
N GLY A 67 -12.16 6.16 11.28
CA GLY A 67 -13.28 6.23 12.23
C GLY A 67 -13.05 5.54 13.57
N PHE A 68 -11.85 5.05 13.88
CA PHE A 68 -11.55 4.63 15.26
C PHE A 68 -11.47 5.85 16.17
N ARG A 69 -12.06 5.73 17.36
CA ARG A 69 -12.06 6.81 18.36
C ARG A 69 -11.11 6.47 19.49
N PHE A 70 -10.20 7.40 19.78
CA PHE A 70 -9.26 7.28 20.90
C PHE A 70 -9.80 8.10 22.07
N GLU A 71 -10.00 7.46 23.20
CA GLU A 71 -10.47 8.09 24.43
C GLU A 71 -9.40 7.98 25.52
N PRO A 72 -9.11 9.07 26.26
CA PRO A 72 -8.16 9.04 27.36
C PRO A 72 -8.70 8.19 28.52
N ALA A 73 -7.81 7.80 29.43
CA ALA A 73 -8.21 7.10 30.65
C ALA A 73 -9.20 7.95 31.47
N ALA A 74 -10.36 7.37 31.81
CA ALA A 74 -11.40 8.02 32.58
C ALA A 74 -12.23 6.98 33.33
N ASN A 75 -12.75 7.32 34.51
CA ASN A 75 -13.69 6.49 35.28
C ASN A 75 -13.24 5.03 35.50
N GLY A 76 -11.94 4.81 35.77
CA GLY A 76 -11.37 3.47 35.98
C GLY A 76 -11.11 2.68 34.70
N ILE A 77 -11.40 3.23 33.52
CA ILE A 77 -11.09 2.64 32.21
C ILE A 77 -9.73 3.21 31.73
N PRO A 78 -8.79 2.36 31.28
CA PRO A 78 -7.54 2.83 30.69
C PRO A 78 -7.78 3.50 29.33
N SER A 79 -6.81 4.25 28.82
CA SER A 79 -6.88 4.84 27.47
C SER A 79 -7.24 3.77 26.44
N SER A 80 -8.30 4.02 25.69
CA SER A 80 -9.00 3.01 24.90
C SER A 80 -9.22 3.46 23.47
N VAL A 81 -9.31 2.48 22.57
CA VAL A 81 -9.55 2.67 21.15
C VAL A 81 -10.83 1.94 20.79
N PHE A 82 -11.86 2.72 20.46
CA PHE A 82 -13.19 2.23 20.10
C PHE A 82 -13.29 1.98 18.60
N PHE A 83 -13.90 0.85 18.26
CA PHE A 83 -14.07 0.39 16.90
C PHE A 83 -15.24 1.14 16.24
N PRO A 84 -15.12 1.54 14.96
CA PRO A 84 -16.23 2.09 14.20
C PRO A 84 -17.38 1.08 14.04
N GLN A 85 -18.61 1.57 13.95
CA GLN A 85 -19.83 0.75 13.84
C GLN A 85 -20.48 0.82 12.46
N SER A 86 -19.92 1.62 11.55
CA SER A 86 -20.32 1.76 10.16
C SER A 86 -19.08 2.06 9.31
N ASP A 87 -19.19 1.82 8.00
CA ASP A 87 -18.13 2.13 7.03
C ASP A 87 -18.60 3.20 6.04
N PRO A 88 -18.76 4.46 6.47
CA PRO A 88 -19.17 5.54 5.58
C PRO A 88 -18.12 5.74 4.48
N GLU A 89 -18.60 5.87 3.24
CA GLU A 89 -17.77 6.05 2.03
C GLU A 89 -16.80 4.90 1.74
N GLU A 90 -16.95 3.77 2.43
CA GLU A 90 -16.09 2.59 2.32
C GLU A 90 -14.63 2.85 2.73
N ARG A 91 -14.41 3.77 3.69
CA ARG A 91 -13.08 4.16 4.16
C ARG A 91 -12.32 3.01 4.84
N LEU A 92 -12.98 2.20 5.65
CA LEU A 92 -12.37 0.99 6.24
C LEU A 92 -12.03 -0.01 5.15
N THR A 93 -12.93 -0.21 4.19
CA THR A 93 -12.74 -1.10 3.04
C THR A 93 -11.52 -0.67 2.21
N GLN A 94 -11.41 0.62 1.89
CA GLN A 94 -10.27 1.20 1.17
C GLN A 94 -8.95 1.07 1.95
N CYS A 95 -8.98 1.35 3.26
CA CYS A 95 -7.82 1.19 4.14
C CYS A 95 -7.35 -0.26 4.20
N SER A 96 -8.29 -1.21 4.29
CA SER A 96 -8.00 -2.65 4.23
C SER A 96 -7.27 -3.01 2.94
N ALA A 97 -7.79 -2.59 1.78
CA ALA A 97 -7.17 -2.88 0.49
C ALA A 97 -5.76 -2.26 0.38
N SER A 98 -5.58 -1.03 0.86
CA SER A 98 -4.29 -0.33 0.87
C SER A 98 -3.25 -1.03 1.76
N LEU A 99 -3.66 -1.44 2.97
CA LEU A 99 -2.81 -2.18 3.90
C LEU A 99 -2.43 -3.57 3.38
N GLN A 100 -3.38 -4.27 2.75
CA GLN A 100 -3.12 -5.56 2.10
C GLN A 100 -2.14 -5.42 0.94
N ALA A 101 -2.29 -4.39 0.10
CA ALA A 101 -1.35 -4.10 -0.97
C ALA A 101 0.07 -3.88 -0.43
N LEU A 102 0.23 -3.00 0.58
CA LEU A 102 1.52 -2.73 1.22
C LEU A 102 2.13 -3.97 1.86
N LEU A 103 1.34 -4.80 2.54
CA LEU A 103 1.80 -6.06 3.13
C LEU A 103 2.16 -7.12 2.06
N GLY A 104 1.56 -7.04 0.89
CA GLY A 104 1.89 -7.87 -0.27
C GLY A 104 3.23 -7.52 -0.94
N LEU A 105 3.84 -6.38 -0.59
CA LEU A 105 5.13 -5.95 -1.13
C LEU A 105 6.32 -6.61 -0.41
N THR A 106 7.42 -6.76 -1.15
CA THR A 106 8.70 -7.21 -0.59
C THR A 106 9.34 -6.11 0.27
N SER A 107 10.28 -6.48 1.14
CA SER A 107 11.03 -5.49 1.94
C SER A 107 11.82 -4.51 1.07
N THR A 108 12.37 -4.96 -0.07
CA THR A 108 13.08 -4.11 -1.03
C THR A 108 12.15 -3.10 -1.69
N THR A 109 10.95 -3.54 -2.08
CA THR A 109 9.94 -2.65 -2.68
C THR A 109 9.45 -1.61 -1.67
N LEU A 110 9.20 -2.00 -0.41
CA LEU A 110 8.84 -1.06 0.66
C LEU A 110 9.95 -0.03 0.93
N ALA A 111 11.21 -0.47 0.93
CA ALA A 111 12.35 0.45 1.08
C ALA A 111 12.46 1.44 -0.08
N ALA A 112 12.20 1.01 -1.31
CA ALA A 112 12.17 1.89 -2.48
C ALA A 112 11.02 2.91 -2.40
N LEU A 113 9.81 2.49 -2.00
CA LEU A 113 8.68 3.40 -1.77
C LEU A 113 8.98 4.42 -0.67
N SER A 114 9.65 3.99 0.41
CA SER A 114 10.07 4.89 1.50
C SER A 114 10.99 6.01 1.00
N LYS A 115 11.92 5.71 0.07
CA LYS A 115 12.78 6.72 -0.57
C LYS A 115 11.97 7.66 -1.47
N LEU A 116 11.02 7.11 -2.23
CA LEU A 116 10.18 7.87 -3.15
C LEU A 116 9.33 8.93 -2.43
N MET A 117 8.92 8.66 -1.18
CA MET A 117 8.15 9.62 -0.37
C MET A 117 8.86 10.96 -0.11
N SER A 118 10.18 11.04 -0.31
CA SER A 118 10.92 12.31 -0.24
C SER A 118 10.89 13.11 -1.55
N ASN A 119 10.32 12.54 -2.61
CA ASN A 119 10.25 13.10 -3.97
C ASN A 119 8.82 12.97 -4.51
N ILE A 120 7.84 13.53 -3.77
CA ILE A 120 6.41 13.38 -4.09
C ILE A 120 6.03 14.01 -5.44
N GLU A 121 6.84 14.94 -5.94
CA GLU A 121 6.66 15.62 -7.21
C GLU A 121 6.71 14.69 -8.43
N VAL A 122 7.33 13.51 -8.29
CA VAL A 122 7.37 12.51 -9.37
C VAL A 122 6.33 11.39 -9.20
N ALA A 123 5.44 11.50 -8.22
CA ALA A 123 4.44 10.47 -7.92
C ALA A 123 3.53 10.19 -9.12
N ASP A 124 3.04 11.23 -9.79
CA ASP A 124 2.16 11.09 -10.96
C ASP A 124 2.88 10.41 -12.13
N ASP A 125 4.14 10.77 -12.37
CA ASP A 125 4.96 10.18 -13.43
C ASP A 125 5.18 8.68 -13.20
N ILE A 126 5.53 8.27 -11.97
CA ILE A 126 5.73 6.86 -11.66
C ILE A 126 4.40 6.08 -11.65
N ILE A 127 3.30 6.69 -11.19
CA ILE A 127 1.97 6.10 -11.29
C ILE A 127 1.61 5.85 -12.76
N ALA A 128 1.87 6.82 -13.64
CA ALA A 128 1.64 6.68 -15.07
C ALA A 128 2.47 5.54 -15.69
N VAL A 129 3.74 5.42 -15.33
CA VAL A 129 4.62 4.30 -15.76
C VAL A 129 4.04 2.95 -15.33
N ILE A 130 3.65 2.81 -14.06
CA ILE A 130 3.09 1.54 -13.55
C ILE A 130 1.74 1.22 -14.20
N ARG A 131 0.88 2.22 -14.44
CA ARG A 131 -0.39 2.05 -15.17
C ARG A 131 -0.14 1.59 -16.61
N LEU A 132 0.83 2.18 -17.30
CA LEU A 132 1.22 1.79 -18.66
C LEU A 132 1.62 0.31 -18.72
N VAL A 133 2.47 -0.14 -17.79
CA VAL A 133 2.91 -1.54 -17.68
C VAL A 133 1.70 -2.47 -17.47
N ILE A 134 0.80 -2.15 -16.54
CA ILE A 134 -0.40 -2.97 -16.27
C ILE A 134 -1.33 -3.03 -17.50
N GLY A 135 -1.45 -1.91 -18.22
CA GLY A 135 -2.17 -1.84 -19.50
C GLY A 135 -1.58 -2.80 -20.53
N GLN A 136 -0.25 -2.81 -20.67
CA GLN A 136 0.45 -3.71 -21.60
C GLN A 136 0.27 -5.19 -21.23
N PHE A 137 0.30 -5.55 -19.94
CA PHE A 137 -0.04 -6.91 -19.49
C PHE A 137 -1.47 -7.33 -19.86
N THR A 138 -2.40 -6.37 -19.94
CA THR A 138 -3.80 -6.65 -20.27
C THR A 138 -4.00 -6.79 -21.78
N MET A 139 -3.33 -5.97 -22.59
CA MET A 139 -3.47 -5.99 -24.05
C MET A 139 -2.71 -7.15 -24.70
N LYS A 140 -1.51 -7.46 -24.22
CA LYS A 140 -0.66 -8.49 -24.83
C LYS A 140 -1.14 -9.91 -24.55
N ASN A 141 -2.05 -10.13 -23.59
CA ASN A 141 -2.66 -11.44 -23.27
C ASN A 141 -1.64 -12.60 -23.08
N VAL A 142 -0.39 -12.28 -22.76
CA VAL A 142 0.73 -13.20 -22.89
C VAL A 142 1.63 -13.03 -21.66
N GLU A 143 1.69 -14.07 -20.82
CA GLU A 143 2.63 -14.18 -19.69
C GLU A 143 4.10 -14.28 -20.13
N THR A 144 4.34 -14.43 -21.44
CA THR A 144 5.64 -14.78 -22.04
C THR A 144 6.33 -13.66 -22.83
N GLU A 145 5.68 -12.52 -23.09
CA GLU A 145 6.33 -11.39 -23.78
C GLU A 145 6.87 -10.38 -22.78
N SER A 146 8.15 -10.04 -22.92
CA SER A 146 8.74 -8.96 -22.14
C SER A 146 8.14 -7.62 -22.54
N ILE A 147 7.72 -6.83 -21.55
CA ILE A 147 7.24 -5.46 -21.74
C ILE A 147 8.44 -4.54 -21.68
N GLU A 148 8.59 -3.71 -22.70
CA GLU A 148 9.55 -2.63 -22.72
C GLU A 148 8.86 -1.30 -22.42
N ILE A 149 9.49 -0.50 -21.56
CA ILE A 149 9.02 0.83 -21.23
C ILE A 149 10.18 1.83 -21.32
N PRO A 150 10.00 2.94 -22.05
CA PRO A 150 10.89 4.08 -21.93
C PRO A 150 10.52 4.87 -20.67
N ILE A 151 11.54 5.39 -19.97
CA ILE A 151 11.38 6.34 -18.87
C ILE A 151 12.39 7.46 -19.04
N SER A 152 12.03 8.69 -18.68
CA SER A 152 12.99 9.80 -18.79
C SER A 152 14.19 9.60 -17.86
N VAL A 153 15.39 10.00 -18.31
CA VAL A 153 16.62 9.96 -17.48
C VAL A 153 16.44 10.80 -16.21
N LYS A 154 15.63 11.88 -16.28
CA LYS A 154 15.30 12.72 -15.12
C LYS A 154 14.55 11.91 -14.06
N LEU A 155 13.49 11.21 -14.45
CA LEU A 155 12.70 10.35 -13.56
C LEU A 155 13.54 9.19 -13.01
N TRP A 156 14.32 8.52 -13.86
CA TRP A 156 15.19 7.40 -13.48
C TRP A 156 16.20 7.75 -12.38
N ARG A 157 16.75 8.97 -12.41
CA ARG A 157 17.74 9.45 -11.44
C ARG A 157 17.15 9.80 -10.08
N VAL A 158 15.83 9.88 -9.95
CA VAL A 158 15.18 10.23 -8.68
C VAL A 158 15.33 9.06 -7.69
N PRO A 159 15.79 9.30 -6.46
CA PRO A 159 15.94 8.26 -5.45
C PRO A 159 14.62 7.53 -5.17
N GLY A 160 14.64 6.21 -5.21
CA GLY A 160 13.48 5.34 -5.03
C GLY A 160 12.88 4.85 -6.35
N VAL A 161 13.04 5.56 -7.47
CA VAL A 161 12.42 5.18 -8.75
C VAL A 161 13.09 3.95 -9.34
N HIS A 162 14.41 4.00 -9.57
CA HIS A 162 15.13 2.87 -10.16
C HIS A 162 15.15 1.66 -9.21
N GLU A 163 15.23 1.88 -7.90
CA GLU A 163 15.12 0.79 -6.92
C GLU A 163 13.73 0.16 -6.93
N LEU A 164 12.66 0.95 -7.10
CA LEU A 164 11.29 0.44 -7.18
C LEU A 164 11.12 -0.44 -8.42
N LEU A 165 11.53 0.06 -9.59
CA LEU A 165 11.44 -0.66 -10.86
C LEU A 165 12.31 -1.92 -10.83
N ALA A 166 13.54 -1.86 -10.34
CA ALA A 166 14.38 -3.04 -10.15
C ALA A 166 13.75 -4.06 -9.20
N SER A 167 13.14 -3.61 -8.09
CA SER A 167 12.44 -4.51 -7.14
C SER A 167 11.22 -5.20 -7.74
N LEU A 168 10.67 -4.64 -8.82
CA LEU A 168 9.57 -5.20 -9.60
C LEU A 168 10.05 -6.12 -10.74
N GLY A 169 11.36 -6.35 -10.85
CA GLY A 169 11.96 -7.21 -11.87
C GLY A 169 12.15 -6.54 -13.23
N PHE A 170 12.29 -5.21 -13.28
CA PHE A 170 12.69 -4.52 -14.50
C PHE A 170 14.21 -4.51 -14.65
N ASP A 171 14.68 -4.96 -15.80
CA ASP A 171 16.08 -4.95 -16.20
C ASP A 171 16.37 -3.72 -17.06
N LEU A 172 17.51 -3.09 -16.82
CA LEU A 172 18.01 -1.99 -17.64
C LEU A 172 18.54 -2.51 -18.97
N MET A 173 17.98 -2.03 -20.08
CA MET A 173 18.38 -2.45 -21.43
C MET A 173 19.32 -1.46 -22.09
N GLU A 174 18.95 -0.18 -22.10
CA GLU A 174 19.67 0.88 -22.79
C GLU A 174 19.56 2.19 -22.02
N VAL A 175 20.63 2.98 -22.04
CA VAL A 175 20.66 4.34 -21.50
C VAL A 175 20.95 5.28 -22.67
N GLY A 176 19.90 5.98 -23.11
CA GLY A 176 20.00 7.04 -24.10
C GLY A 176 20.33 8.39 -23.48
N GLN A 177 20.28 9.44 -24.30
CA GLN A 177 20.53 10.81 -23.86
C GLN A 177 19.42 11.34 -22.94
N ASP A 178 18.16 11.13 -23.34
CA ASP A 178 16.98 11.66 -22.63
C ASP A 178 16.13 10.60 -21.96
N GLU A 179 16.23 9.34 -22.40
CA GLU A 179 15.44 8.21 -21.91
C GLU A 179 16.30 6.99 -21.58
N VAL A 180 15.77 6.19 -20.67
CA VAL A 180 16.28 4.88 -20.28
C VAL A 180 15.23 3.84 -20.68
N THR A 181 15.66 2.80 -21.38
CA THR A 181 14.77 1.70 -21.78
C THR A 181 14.89 0.58 -20.75
N LEU A 182 13.76 0.22 -20.15
CA LEU A 182 13.66 -0.94 -19.25
C LEU A 182 12.84 -2.04 -19.90
N ARG A 183 13.12 -3.27 -19.49
CA ARG A 183 12.38 -4.46 -19.91
C ARG A 183 12.00 -5.29 -18.69
N THR A 184 10.79 -5.83 -18.67
CA THR A 184 10.42 -6.81 -17.64
C THR A 184 11.24 -8.09 -17.78
N GLY A 185 11.98 -8.43 -16.74
CA GLY A 185 12.72 -9.68 -16.61
C GLY A 185 11.85 -10.83 -16.09
N LYS A 186 12.47 -12.00 -15.88
CA LYS A 186 11.77 -13.24 -15.45
C LYS A 186 11.10 -13.15 -14.07
N GLN A 187 11.54 -12.21 -13.23
CA GLN A 187 11.00 -12.01 -11.89
C GLN A 187 9.84 -11.00 -11.87
N ALA A 188 9.54 -10.37 -13.01
CA ALA A 188 8.44 -9.43 -13.11
C ALA A 188 7.10 -10.15 -12.97
N ASN A 189 6.30 -9.70 -12.00
CA ASN A 189 5.02 -10.32 -11.67
C ASN A 189 3.91 -9.27 -11.74
N ARG A 190 2.91 -9.52 -12.59
CA ARG A 190 1.72 -8.66 -12.74
C ARG A 190 1.06 -8.36 -11.38
N ARG A 191 0.96 -9.34 -10.49
CA ARG A 191 0.35 -9.16 -9.16
C ARG A 191 1.17 -8.20 -8.30
N SER A 192 2.49 -8.34 -8.27
CA SER A 192 3.36 -7.43 -7.51
C SER A 192 3.30 -6.00 -8.04
N ILE A 193 3.24 -5.84 -9.36
CA ILE A 193 3.11 -4.54 -10.02
C ILE A 193 1.74 -3.90 -9.71
N GLN A 194 0.68 -4.69 -9.68
CA GLN A 194 -0.65 -4.23 -9.22
C GLN A 194 -0.62 -3.77 -7.77
N PHE A 195 0.00 -4.53 -6.86
CA PHE A 195 0.15 -4.10 -5.47
C PHE A 195 0.97 -2.81 -5.33
N VAL A 196 2.00 -2.60 -6.17
CA VAL A 196 2.71 -1.32 -6.20
C VAL A 196 1.81 -0.19 -6.67
N LEU A 197 0.99 -0.37 -7.71
CA LEU A 197 0.04 0.67 -8.13
C LEU A 197 -0.92 1.03 -6.99
N GLN A 198 -1.49 0.03 -6.33
CA GLN A 198 -2.39 0.22 -5.19
C GLN A 198 -1.69 0.98 -4.06
N ALA A 199 -0.45 0.63 -3.74
CA ALA A 199 0.34 1.30 -2.73
C ALA A 199 0.67 2.76 -3.12
N LEU A 200 1.07 3.02 -4.36
CA LEU A 200 1.35 4.37 -4.85
C LEU A 200 0.11 5.27 -4.76
N LEU A 201 -1.05 4.77 -5.20
CA LEU A 201 -2.31 5.50 -5.07
C LEU A 201 -2.68 5.70 -3.59
N ALA A 202 -2.56 4.68 -2.75
CA ALA A 202 -2.83 4.83 -1.32
C ALA A 202 -1.93 5.86 -0.62
N LEU A 203 -0.70 6.05 -1.09
CA LEU A 203 0.26 7.01 -0.52
C LEU A 203 0.06 8.43 -1.08
N PHE A 204 -0.15 8.57 -2.39
CA PHE A 204 -0.08 9.85 -3.09
C PHE A 204 -1.42 10.35 -3.65
N ASP A 205 -2.34 9.44 -3.99
CA ASP A 205 -3.68 9.78 -4.49
C ASP A 205 -4.77 8.87 -3.90
N THR A 206 -5.12 9.16 -2.65
CA THR A 206 -6.11 8.35 -1.91
C THR A 206 -7.51 8.41 -2.51
N GLN A 207 -7.81 9.34 -3.44
CA GLN A 207 -9.12 9.38 -4.08
C GLN A 207 -9.22 8.37 -5.22
N GLU A 208 -8.12 8.14 -5.92
CA GLU A 208 -8.03 7.10 -6.95
C GLU A 208 -7.69 5.72 -6.39
N ALA A 209 -7.27 5.62 -5.12
CA ALA A 209 -6.90 4.36 -4.47
C ALA A 209 -8.08 3.36 -4.44
N PRO A 210 -7.94 2.19 -5.08
CA PRO A 210 -9.03 1.22 -5.17
C PRO A 210 -9.47 0.63 -3.83
N LYS A 211 -10.76 0.31 -3.76
CA LYS A 211 -11.40 -0.20 -2.55
C LYS A 211 -11.35 -1.73 -2.43
N SER A 212 -10.93 -2.40 -3.49
CA SER A 212 -10.73 -3.84 -3.52
C SER A 212 -9.46 -4.16 -4.30
N LEU A 213 -8.80 -5.24 -3.89
CA LEU A 213 -7.76 -5.85 -4.72
C LEU A 213 -8.48 -6.60 -5.84
N SER A 214 -8.63 -5.98 -7.01
CA SER A 214 -9.08 -6.69 -8.21
C SER A 214 -7.98 -7.64 -8.67
N LEU A 215 -7.85 -8.77 -7.98
CA LEU A 215 -7.12 -9.93 -8.46
C LEU A 215 -7.94 -10.47 -9.61
N ALA A 216 -7.69 -10.00 -10.84
CA ALA A 216 -8.16 -10.69 -12.02
C ALA A 216 -7.75 -12.16 -11.86
N SER A 217 -8.75 -13.02 -11.79
CA SER A 217 -8.69 -14.41 -11.41
C SER A 217 -7.52 -15.14 -12.09
N SER A 218 -6.45 -15.42 -11.35
CA SER A 218 -5.57 -16.52 -11.70
C SER A 218 -6.26 -17.80 -11.24
N SER A 219 -7.29 -18.22 -11.97
CA SER A 219 -7.87 -19.55 -11.85
C SER A 219 -6.91 -20.54 -12.51
N SER A 220 -5.95 -21.05 -11.74
CA SER A 220 -5.46 -22.41 -11.95
C SER A 220 -5.74 -23.16 -10.66
N MET A 221 -6.86 -23.88 -10.67
CA MET A 221 -7.02 -25.03 -9.81
C MET A 221 -6.08 -26.10 -10.35
N GLU A 222 -5.10 -26.50 -9.55
CA GLU A 222 -4.60 -27.87 -9.61
C GLU A 222 -4.85 -28.46 -8.23
N SER A 223 -5.83 -29.36 -8.21
CA SER A 223 -6.05 -30.39 -7.20
C SER A 223 -5.17 -31.59 -7.53
#